data_AF-A0A924MSQ8-F1
#
_entry.id   AF-A0A924MSQ8-F1
#
_cell.length_a   1.000
_cell.length_b   1.000
_cell.length_c   1.000
_cell.angle_alpha   90.00
_cell.angle_beta   90.00
_cell.angle_gamma   90.00
#
_symmetry.space_group_name_H-M   'P 1'
#
loop_
_entity.id
_entity.type
_entity.pdbx_description
1 polymer ?
#
loop_
_entity_poly.entity_id
_entity_poly.type
_entity_poly.pdbx_seq_one_letter_code
_entity_poly.pdbx_strand_id
1 'polypeptide(L)'
;ASWWSRATGRFGARVSGAAGIGLALALAGLTEDRHVLVACFAIVGLCSATTTLVGKTHRMLARPLAYRARMVAAAVMTIQVSQTLGPALAGIALTHWSVRVVYVAFGLLSAASALGFFLVPGFRAFMALEHDEVDGWYGKAYPAAFEAF
;
A
#
# COMPACT_ATOMS: atom_id res chain seq x y z
N ALA A 1 -5.49 15.42 -8.04
CA ALA A 1 -4.38 15.05 -7.14
C ALA A 1 -4.67 15.58 -5.74
N SER A 2 -4.59 14.76 -4.69
CA SER A 2 -4.83 15.22 -3.31
C SER A 2 -3.76 16.23 -2.90
N TRP A 3 -4.09 17.16 -1.98
CA TRP A 3 -3.14 18.18 -1.49
C TRP A 3 -1.86 17.54 -0.93
N TRP A 4 -1.99 16.40 -0.23
CA TRP A 4 -0.89 15.62 0.33
C TRP A 4 0.07 15.07 -0.73
N SER A 5 -0.42 14.58 -1.88
CA SER A 5 0.46 14.03 -2.92
C SER A 5 1.30 15.10 -3.62
N ARG A 6 0.86 16.36 -3.58
CA ARG A 6 1.61 17.51 -4.13
C ARG A 6 2.74 17.95 -3.20
N ALA A 7 2.54 17.89 -1.88
CA ALA A 7 3.54 18.31 -0.90
C ALA A 7 4.69 17.31 -0.72
N THR A 8 4.41 16.00 -0.66
CA THR A 8 5.44 14.96 -0.40
C THR A 8 5.89 14.19 -1.65
N GLY A 9 5.36 14.53 -2.82
CA GLY A 9 5.45 13.70 -4.02
C GLY A 9 4.65 12.39 -3.90
N ARG A 10 4.46 11.68 -5.03
CA ARG A 10 3.66 10.45 -5.08
C ARG A 10 4.29 9.29 -4.28
N PHE A 11 5.62 9.19 -4.30
CA PHE A 11 6.37 8.21 -3.51
C PHE A 11 6.21 8.48 -1.99
N GLY A 12 6.45 9.72 -1.56
CA GLY A 12 6.30 10.12 -0.16
C GLY A 12 4.88 9.88 0.35
N ALA A 13 3.86 10.24 -0.42
CA ALA A 13 2.46 10.01 -0.06
C ALA A 13 2.11 8.52 0.07
N ARG A 14 2.74 7.65 -0.74
CA ARG A 14 2.51 6.20 -0.68
C ARG A 14 3.14 5.59 0.58
N VAL A 15 4.38 5.97 0.88
CA VAL A 15 5.12 5.49 2.06
C VAL A 15 4.51 6.05 3.34
N SER A 16 4.28 7.37 3.41
CA SER A 16 3.69 8.00 4.59
C SER A 16 2.27 7.53 4.84
N GLY A 17 1.47 7.30 3.78
CA GLY A 17 0.14 6.75 3.91
C GLY A 17 0.15 5.30 4.42
N ALA A 18 1.06 4.46 3.92
CA ALA A 18 1.18 3.08 4.41
C ALA A 18 1.68 3.03 5.87
N ALA A 19 2.70 3.82 6.21
CA ALA A 19 3.19 3.95 7.58
C ALA A 19 2.11 4.52 8.52
N GLY A 20 1.36 5.53 8.07
CA GLY A 20 0.29 6.16 8.83
C GLY A 20 -0.84 5.19 9.20
N ILE A 21 -1.21 4.26 8.30
CA ILE A 21 -2.19 3.20 8.62
C ILE A 21 -1.67 2.33 9.78
N GLY A 22 -0.42 1.88 9.69
CA GLY A 22 0.17 1.03 10.72
C GLY A 22 0.30 1.72 12.07
N LEU A 23 0.78 2.97 12.08
CA LEU A 23 0.91 3.77 13.31
C LEU A 23 -0.45 4.10 13.93
N ALA A 24 -1.47 4.43 13.13
CA ALA A 24 -2.81 4.68 13.64
C ALA A 24 -3.45 3.42 14.25
N LEU A 25 -3.22 2.25 13.64
CA LEU A 25 -3.65 0.96 14.21
C LEU A 25 -2.90 0.61 15.50
N ALA A 26 -1.59 0.89 15.56
CA ALA A 26 -0.82 0.68 16.79
C ALA A 26 -1.32 1.59 17.92
N LEU A 27 -1.59 2.87 17.62
CA LEU A 27 -2.17 3.81 18.58
C LEU A 27 -3.56 3.38 19.04
N ALA A 28 -4.39 2.84 18.13
CA ALA A 28 -5.70 2.30 18.47
C ALA A 28 -5.61 1.12 19.47
N GLY A 29 -4.53 0.33 19.43
CA GLY A 29 -4.30 -0.72 20.43
C GLY A 29 -3.95 -0.20 21.83
N LEU A 30 -3.32 0.98 21.92
CA LEU A 30 -2.86 1.57 23.18
C LEU A 30 -3.91 2.41 23.90
N THR A 31 -5.03 2.73 23.26
CA THR A 31 -6.08 3.60 23.79
C THR A 31 -7.40 2.85 23.95
N GLU A 32 -8.14 3.21 24.99
CA GLU A 32 -9.51 2.72 25.24
C GLU A 32 -10.54 3.85 25.09
N ASP A 33 -10.09 5.06 24.79
CA ASP A 33 -10.98 6.21 24.59
C ASP A 33 -11.69 6.11 23.23
N ARG A 34 -13.01 6.03 23.27
CA ARG A 34 -13.90 5.98 22.10
C ARG A 34 -13.63 7.10 21.10
N HIS A 35 -13.30 8.31 21.56
CA HIS A 35 -13.08 9.45 20.68
C HIS A 35 -11.74 9.32 19.94
N VAL A 36 -10.71 8.82 20.63
CA VAL A 36 -9.40 8.55 20.03
C VAL A 36 -9.49 7.40 19.03
N LEU A 37 -10.25 6.36 19.33
CA LEU A 37 -10.49 5.25 18.40
C LEU A 37 -11.15 5.72 17.09
N VAL A 38 -12.20 6.54 17.19
CA VAL A 38 -12.86 7.13 16.00
C VAL A 38 -11.86 7.95 15.18
N ALA A 39 -11.03 8.76 15.83
CA ALA A 39 -10.01 9.54 15.14
C ALA A 39 -8.97 8.65 14.45
N CYS A 40 -8.48 7.58 15.11
CA CYS A 40 -7.55 6.62 14.53
C CYS A 40 -8.14 5.94 13.28
N PHE A 41 -9.38 5.46 13.34
CA PHE A 41 -10.02 4.83 12.19
C PHE A 41 -10.31 5.81 11.05
N ALA A 42 -10.65 7.07 11.36
CA ALA A 42 -10.76 8.11 10.34
C ALA A 42 -9.43 8.36 9.62
N ILE A 43 -8.31 8.41 10.36
CA ILE A 43 -6.96 8.53 9.81
C ILE A 43 -6.62 7.32 8.94
N VAL A 44 -6.90 6.10 9.39
CA VAL A 44 -6.70 4.88 8.59
C VAL A 44 -7.46 4.97 7.27
N GLY A 45 -8.72 5.41 7.30
CA GLY A 45 -9.54 5.61 6.10
C GLY A 45 -8.91 6.61 5.13
N LEU A 46 -8.46 7.77 5.62
CA LEU A 46 -7.84 8.82 4.81
C LEU A 46 -6.51 8.35 4.18
N CYS A 47 -5.68 7.67 4.95
CA CYS A 47 -4.43 7.09 4.47
C CYS A 47 -4.66 5.96 3.45
N SER A 48 -5.67 5.12 3.68
CA SER A 48 -6.05 4.03 2.76
C SER A 48 -6.57 4.58 1.42
N ALA A 49 -7.39 5.64 1.46
CA ALA A 49 -7.86 6.32 0.27
C ALA A 49 -6.70 6.92 -0.53
N THR A 50 -5.79 7.63 0.15
CA THR A 50 -4.62 8.26 -0.48
C THR A 50 -3.71 7.24 -1.15
N THR A 51 -3.38 6.16 -0.44
CA THR A 51 -2.52 5.09 -0.95
C THR A 51 -3.13 4.33 -2.12
N THR A 52 -4.44 4.10 -2.08
CA THR A 52 -5.18 3.44 -3.16
C THR A 52 -5.24 4.31 -4.41
N LEU A 53 -5.59 5.59 -4.27
CA LEU A 53 -5.75 6.51 -5.40
C LEU A 53 -4.43 6.76 -6.13
N VAL A 54 -3.36 7.07 -5.38
CA VAL A 54 -2.04 7.36 -5.96
C VAL A 54 -1.45 6.09 -6.60
N GLY A 55 -1.59 4.94 -5.95
CA GLY A 55 -0.97 3.70 -6.38
C GLY A 55 -1.69 2.96 -7.51
N LYS A 56 -3.02 2.99 -7.57
CA LYS A 56 -3.78 2.26 -8.62
C LYS A 56 -3.71 2.99 -9.96
N THR A 57 -3.93 4.30 -9.97
CA THR A 57 -3.97 5.10 -11.21
C THR A 57 -2.62 5.09 -11.92
N HIS A 58 -1.53 5.33 -11.18
CA HIS A 58 -0.17 5.37 -11.74
C HIS A 58 0.26 4.00 -12.30
N ARG A 59 -0.02 2.90 -11.58
CA ARG A 59 0.31 1.55 -12.04
C ARG A 59 -0.59 1.02 -13.15
N MET A 60 -1.76 1.63 -13.38
CA MET A 60 -2.65 1.21 -14.46
C MET A 60 -2.14 1.72 -15.81
N LEU A 61 -1.68 2.98 -15.85
CA LEU A 61 -1.08 3.61 -17.02
C LEU A 61 0.26 2.95 -17.40
N ALA A 62 1.05 2.56 -16.39
CA ALA A 62 2.33 1.87 -16.59
C ALA A 62 2.25 0.55 -17.36
N ARG A 63 1.08 -0.10 -17.39
CA ARG A 63 0.92 -1.45 -17.95
C ARG A 63 0.60 -1.37 -19.45
N PRO A 64 1.39 -2.04 -20.32
CA PRO A 64 1.08 -2.18 -21.74
C PRO A 64 -0.29 -2.85 -21.93
N LEU A 65 -1.06 -2.38 -22.93
CA LEU A 65 -2.43 -2.86 -23.18
C LEU A 65 -2.51 -4.38 -23.35
N ALA A 66 -1.59 -4.97 -24.13
CA ALA A 66 -1.56 -6.41 -24.42
C ALA A 66 -1.38 -7.29 -23.17
N TYR A 67 -0.68 -6.81 -22.14
CA TYR A 67 -0.38 -7.59 -20.93
C TYR A 67 -1.12 -7.09 -19.68
N ARG A 68 -1.90 -6.02 -19.80
CA ARG A 68 -2.59 -5.36 -18.69
C ARG A 68 -3.46 -6.34 -17.91
N ALA A 69 -4.25 -7.16 -18.60
CA ALA A 69 -5.13 -8.15 -17.97
C ALA A 69 -4.34 -9.16 -17.12
N ARG A 70 -3.27 -9.75 -17.67
CA ARG A 70 -2.42 -10.73 -16.97
C ARG A 70 -1.74 -10.11 -15.74
N MET A 71 -1.18 -8.91 -15.90
CA MET A 71 -0.53 -8.19 -14.79
C MET A 71 -1.53 -7.78 -13.71
N VAL A 72 -2.77 -7.41 -14.08
CA VAL A 72 -3.84 -7.08 -13.11
C VAL A 72 -4.27 -8.33 -12.37
N ALA A 73 -4.47 -9.46 -13.07
CA ALA A 73 -4.85 -10.72 -12.44
C ALA A 73 -3.81 -11.16 -11.39
N ALA A 74 -2.52 -11.12 -11.72
CA ALA A 74 -1.45 -11.42 -10.77
C ALA A 74 -1.51 -10.52 -9.53
N ALA A 75 -1.68 -9.21 -9.72
CA ALA A 75 -1.78 -8.26 -8.60
C ALA A 75 -3.03 -8.50 -7.73
N VAL A 76 -4.18 -8.83 -8.34
CA VAL A 76 -5.40 -9.16 -7.62
C VAL A 76 -5.23 -10.45 -6.82
N MET A 77 -4.63 -11.48 -7.41
CA MET A 77 -4.36 -12.75 -6.72
C MET A 77 -3.53 -12.52 -5.44
N THR A 78 -2.45 -11.73 -5.52
CA THR A 78 -1.63 -11.40 -4.33
C THR A 78 -2.44 -10.66 -3.26
N ILE A 79 -3.33 -9.75 -3.66
CA ILE A 79 -4.22 -9.05 -2.73
C ILE A 79 -5.17 -10.02 -2.04
N GLN A 80 -5.83 -10.91 -2.80
CA GLN A 80 -6.77 -11.87 -2.24
C GLN A 80 -6.10 -12.82 -1.24
N VAL A 81 -4.94 -13.37 -1.60
CA VAL A 81 -4.15 -14.22 -0.69
C VAL A 81 -3.82 -13.46 0.60
N SER A 82 -3.40 -12.20 0.49
CA SER A 82 -3.08 -11.37 1.65
C SER A 82 -4.31 -11.06 2.51
N GLN A 83 -5.47 -10.82 1.88
CA GLN A 83 -6.74 -10.56 2.56
C GLN A 83 -7.32 -11.80 3.25
N THR A 84 -6.97 -13.00 2.81
CA THR A 84 -7.33 -14.25 3.51
C THR A 84 -6.36 -14.53 4.65
N LEU A 85 -5.05 -14.46 4.39
CA LEU A 85 -4.03 -14.79 5.39
C LEU A 85 -3.98 -13.79 6.55
N GLY A 86 -4.16 -12.49 6.28
CA GLY A 86 -4.08 -11.45 7.30
C GLY A 86 -5.06 -11.68 8.47
N PRO A 87 -6.39 -11.75 8.22
CA PRO A 87 -7.37 -12.04 9.25
C PRO A 87 -7.21 -13.42 9.89
N ALA A 88 -6.79 -14.44 9.14
CA ALA A 88 -6.54 -15.77 9.69
C ALA A 88 -5.40 -15.75 10.73
N LEU A 89 -4.28 -15.11 10.40
CA LEU A 89 -3.14 -14.95 11.32
C LEU A 89 -3.49 -14.05 12.50
N ALA A 90 -4.23 -12.96 12.28
CA ALA A 90 -4.70 -12.09 13.36
C ALA A 90 -5.66 -12.83 14.31
N GLY A 91 -6.56 -13.67 13.76
CA GLY A 91 -7.47 -14.50 14.54
C GLY A 91 -6.74 -15.51 15.42
N ILE A 92 -5.73 -16.20 14.87
CA ILE A 92 -4.86 -17.10 15.64
C ILE A 92 -4.08 -16.32 16.71
N ALA A 93 -3.56 -15.13 16.39
CA ALA A 93 -2.85 -14.31 17.37
C ALA A 93 -3.76 -13.92 18.56
N LEU A 94 -5.04 -13.64 18.29
CA LEU A 94 -6.04 -13.31 19.32
C LEU A 94 -6.41 -14.49 20.23
N THR A 95 -6.12 -15.75 19.86
CA THR A 95 -6.31 -16.88 20.78
C THR A 95 -5.21 -16.98 21.84
N HIS A 96 -4.07 -16.31 21.62
CA HIS A 96 -2.90 -16.38 22.51
C HIS A 96 -2.56 -15.04 23.17
N TRP A 97 -2.93 -13.91 22.55
CA TRP A 97 -2.58 -12.57 23.01
C TRP A 97 -3.80 -11.67 23.14
N SER A 98 -3.67 -10.64 23.99
CA SER A 98 -4.72 -9.64 24.16
C SER A 98 -4.89 -8.78 22.89
N VAL A 99 -6.09 -8.24 22.71
CA VAL A 99 -6.44 -7.34 21.59
C VAL A 99 -5.43 -6.20 21.47
N ARG A 100 -5.05 -5.59 22.59
CA ARG A 100 -4.02 -4.53 22.65
C ARG A 100 -2.71 -4.97 21.99
N VAL A 101 -2.17 -6.13 22.38
CA VAL A 101 -0.89 -6.63 21.86
C VAL A 101 -1.00 -6.92 20.36
N VAL A 102 -2.10 -7.53 19.91
CA VAL A 102 -2.30 -7.84 18.49
C VAL A 102 -2.39 -6.57 17.65
N TYR A 103 -3.15 -5.55 18.08
CA TYR A 103 -3.26 -4.29 17.36
C TYR A 103 -1.92 -3.54 17.28
N VAL A 104 -1.18 -3.47 18.38
CA VAL A 104 0.14 -2.83 18.41
C VAL A 104 1.12 -3.57 17.51
N ALA A 105 1.24 -4.89 17.64
CA ALA A 105 2.19 -5.69 16.88
C ALA A 105 1.89 -5.64 15.37
N PHE A 106 0.63 -5.87 14.97
CA PHE A 106 0.24 -5.87 13.55
C PHE A 106 0.25 -4.44 12.97
N GLY A 107 -0.09 -3.43 13.75
CA GLY A 107 0.05 -2.03 13.37
C GLY A 107 1.50 -1.65 13.09
N LEU A 108 2.42 -1.99 13.99
CA LEU A 108 3.85 -1.75 13.80
C LEU A 108 4.43 -2.56 12.64
N LEU A 109 4.03 -3.83 12.49
CA LEU A 109 4.45 -4.66 11.35
C LEU A 109 3.96 -4.06 10.02
N SER A 110 2.73 -3.55 9.98
CA SER A 110 2.19 -2.83 8.83
C SER A 110 2.97 -1.56 8.54
N ALA A 111 3.32 -0.77 9.56
CA ALA A 111 4.16 0.41 9.39
C ALA A 111 5.57 0.05 8.88
N ALA A 112 6.18 -1.01 9.42
CA ALA A 112 7.47 -1.51 8.98
C ALA A 112 7.42 -2.02 7.53
N SER A 113 6.32 -2.63 7.10
CA SER A 113 6.14 -3.08 5.71
C SER A 113 6.21 -1.93 4.70
N ALA A 114 5.87 -0.70 5.11
CA ALA A 114 6.02 0.49 4.28
C ALA A 114 7.50 0.78 3.96
N LEU A 115 8.44 0.38 4.82
CA LEU A 115 9.87 0.52 4.55
C LEU A 115 10.33 -0.40 3.40
N GLY A 116 9.59 -1.49 3.14
CA GLY A 116 9.84 -2.37 2.00
C GLY A 116 9.79 -1.65 0.66
N PHE A 117 9.05 -0.54 0.54
CA PHE A 117 9.04 0.27 -0.68
C PHE A 117 10.39 0.91 -1.01
N PHE A 118 11.27 1.13 -0.03
CA PHE A 118 12.63 1.62 -0.27
C PHE A 118 13.57 0.54 -0.81
N LEU A 119 13.26 -0.73 -0.56
CA LEU A 119 14.04 -1.86 -1.05
C LEU A 119 13.74 -2.19 -2.52
N VAL A 120 12.62 -1.69 -3.08
CA VAL A 120 12.26 -1.96 -4.47
C VAL A 120 13.09 -1.06 -5.40
N PRO A 121 14.01 -1.64 -6.20
CA PRO A 121 14.86 -0.86 -7.10
C PRO A 121 14.02 -0.11 -8.13
N GLY A 122 14.36 1.16 -8.37
CA GLY A 122 13.67 1.99 -9.37
C GLY A 122 12.26 2.46 -8.98
N PHE A 123 11.68 2.00 -7.86
CA PHE A 123 10.30 2.35 -7.49
C PHE A 123 10.12 3.84 -7.19
N ARG A 124 11.11 4.47 -6.55
CA ARG A 124 11.08 5.93 -6.31
C ARG A 124 11.10 6.72 -7.62
N ALA A 125 11.96 6.33 -8.57
CA ALA A 125 12.05 6.98 -9.88
C ALA A 125 10.77 6.76 -10.68
N PHE A 126 10.24 5.54 -10.70
CA PHE A 126 8.98 5.20 -11.34
C PHE A 126 7.80 6.05 -10.82
N MET A 127 7.72 6.23 -9.50
CA MET A 127 6.67 7.04 -8.87
C MET A 127 6.84 8.55 -9.11
N ALA A 128 8.01 9.01 -9.54
CA ALA A 128 8.28 10.41 -9.85
C ALA A 128 7.90 10.80 -11.29
N LEU A 129 7.69 9.83 -12.19
CA LEU A 129 7.36 10.07 -13.59
C LEU A 129 6.04 10.85 -13.76
N GLU A 130 6.03 11.76 -14.72
CA GLU A 130 4.84 12.51 -15.16
C GLU A 130 3.82 11.58 -15.82
N HIS A 131 2.56 12.02 -15.95
CA HIS A 131 1.47 11.14 -16.40
C HIS A 131 1.73 10.57 -17.81
N ASP A 132 2.31 11.38 -18.69
CA ASP A 132 2.57 11.04 -20.09
C ASP A 132 3.77 10.09 -20.24
N GLU A 133 4.75 10.19 -19.34
CA GLU A 133 5.95 9.33 -19.34
C GLU A 133 5.66 7.91 -18.81
N VAL A 134 4.60 7.77 -18.02
CA VAL A 134 4.21 6.51 -17.39
C VAL A 134 3.50 5.59 -18.38
N ASP A 135 2.91 6.10 -19.46
CA ASP A 135 2.12 5.25 -20.34
C ASP A 135 2.97 4.14 -21.00
N GLY A 136 2.57 2.88 -20.78
CA GLY A 136 3.27 1.69 -21.25
C GLY A 136 4.70 1.53 -20.70
N TRP A 137 5.05 2.22 -19.61
CA TRP A 137 6.43 2.30 -19.10
C TRP A 137 7.08 0.93 -18.91
N TYR A 138 6.36 -0.09 -18.41
CA TYR A 138 6.95 -1.42 -18.23
C TYR A 138 7.45 -2.03 -19.54
N GLY A 139 6.73 -1.81 -20.65
CA GLY A 139 7.15 -2.29 -21.98
C GLY A 139 8.39 -1.55 -22.50
N LYS A 140 8.51 -0.25 -22.20
CA LYS A 140 9.65 0.58 -22.60
C LYS A 140 10.91 0.29 -21.77
N ALA A 141 10.74 0.12 -20.45
CA ALA A 141 11.84 -0.06 -19.51
C ALA A 141 12.37 -1.51 -19.46
N TYR A 142 11.52 -2.50 -19.74
CA TYR A 142 11.87 -3.92 -19.69
C TYR A 142 11.42 -4.65 -20.97
N PRO A 143 11.90 -4.28 -22.16
CA PRO A 143 11.44 -4.86 -23.43
C PRO A 143 11.62 -6.38 -23.47
N ALA A 144 12.74 -6.89 -22.94
CA ALA A 144 13.02 -8.34 -22.86
C ALA A 144 11.98 -9.15 -22.07
N ALA A 145 11.22 -8.51 -21.15
CA ALA A 145 10.14 -9.18 -20.40
C ALA A 145 8.84 -9.35 -21.23
N PHE A 146 8.77 -8.69 -22.38
CA PHE A 146 7.59 -8.66 -23.26
C PHE A 146 7.88 -9.12 -24.70
N GLU A 147 9.15 -9.25 -25.11
CA GLU A 147 9.55 -9.71 -26.46
C GLU A 147 9.36 -11.22 -26.71
N ALA A 148 9.20 -12.02 -25.67
CA ALA A 148 9.17 -13.50 -25.77
C ALA A 148 7.78 -14.12 -26.02
N PHE A 149 6.77 -13.34 -26.43
CA PHE A 149 5.41 -13.81 -26.71
C PHE A 149 4.82 -13.17 -27.96
#